data_AF-A0A976JFG0-F1
#
_entry.id   AF-A0A976JFG0-F1
#
_cell.length_a   1.000
_cell.length_b   1.000
_cell.length_c   1.000
_cell.angle_alpha   90.00
_cell.angle_beta   90.00
_cell.angle_gamma   90.00
#
_symmetry.space_group_name_H-M   'P 1'
#
loop_
_entity.id
_entity.type
_entity.pdbx_description
1 polymer ?
#
loop_
_entity_poly.entity_id
_entity_poly.type
_entity_poly.pdbx_seq_one_letter_code
_entity_poly.pdbx_strand_id
1 'polypeptide(L)' 'MEALQSVVEALGGQTALARALSQQTGRSVRQQHIWNWLNRDGGIPPAYAPLIVKLCEKRGLHITCALLCPAFYPDA' A
#
# COMPACT_ATOMS: atom_id res chain seq x y z
N MET A 1 11.10 0.91 2.95
CA MET A 1 10.36 0.56 1.71
C MET A 1 9.90 1.86 1.06
N GLU A 2 10.67 2.37 0.09
CA GLU A 2 10.42 3.71 -0.50
C GLU A 2 9.10 3.78 -1.27
N ALA A 3 8.74 2.71 -2.00
CA ALA A 3 7.54 2.68 -2.82
C ALA A 3 6.24 2.87 -1.99
N LEU A 4 6.11 2.18 -0.85
CA LEU A 4 4.95 2.36 0.03
C LEU A 4 4.89 3.78 0.62
N GLN A 5 6.05 4.37 0.92
CA GLN A 5 6.11 5.72 1.45
C GLN A 5 5.64 6.76 0.43
N SER A 6 6.09 6.65 -0.83
CA SER A 6 5.62 7.52 -1.92
C SER A 6 4.11 7.38 -2.16
N VAL A 7 3.57 6.17 -2.06
CA VAL A 7 2.12 5.93 -2.11
C VAL A 7 1.39 6.67 -0.99
N VAL A 8 1.90 6.56 0.24
CA VAL A 8 1.31 7.20 1.42
C VAL A 8 1.27 8.72 1.23
N GLU A 9 2.36 9.33 0.75
CA GLU A 9 2.43 10.76 0.49
C GLU A 9 1.46 11.19 -0.61
N ALA A 10 1.46 10.48 -1.74
CA ALA A 10 0.59 10.79 -2.88
C ALA A 10 -0.91 10.59 -2.58
N LEU A 11 -1.25 9.72 -1.62
CA LEU A 11 -2.62 9.52 -1.16
C LEU A 11 -3.07 10.52 -0.09
N GLY A 12 -2.17 11.35 0.44
CA GLY A 12 -2.46 12.34 1.48
C GLY A 12 -2.25 11.84 2.91
N GLY A 13 -1.39 10.84 3.10
CA GLY A 13 -0.94 10.34 4.39
C GLY A 13 -1.48 8.96 4.79
N GLN A 14 -0.95 8.44 5.90
CA GLN A 14 -1.23 7.07 6.36
C GLN A 14 -2.71 6.83 6.65
N THR A 15 -3.39 7.82 7.27
CA THR A 15 -4.83 7.76 7.55
C THR A 15 -5.67 7.73 6.26
N ALA A 16 -5.27 8.49 5.24
CA ALA A 16 -5.97 8.52 3.96
C ALA A 16 -5.85 7.17 3.23
N LEU A 17 -4.65 6.58 3.19
CA LEU A 17 -4.44 5.24 2.65
C LEU A 17 -5.24 4.18 3.42
N ALA A 18 -5.20 4.21 4.75
CA ALA A 18 -5.94 3.27 5.59
C ALA A 18 -7.46 3.33 5.34
N ARG A 19 -8.01 4.55 5.22
CA ARG A 19 -9.42 4.76 4.89
C ARG A 19 -9.77 4.22 3.50
N ALA A 20 -8.94 4.52 2.49
CA ALA A 20 -9.17 4.06 1.13
C ALA A 20 -9.14 2.53 1.03
N LEU A 21 -8.18 1.88 1.68
CA LEU A 21 -8.11 0.41 1.75
C LEU A 21 -9.31 -0.18 2.50
N SER A 22 -9.77 0.48 3.57
CA SER A 22 -10.95 0.02 4.32
C SER A 22 -12.21 0.04 3.45
N GLN A 23 -12.40 1.13 2.71
CA GLN A 23 -13.53 1.28 1.77
C GLN A 23 -13.46 0.26 0.63
N GLN A 24 -12.26 0.00 0.11
CA GLN A 24 -12.08 -0.94 -1.00
C GLN A 24 -12.24 -2.41 -0.60
N THR A 25 -11.87 -2.77 0.64
CA THR A 25 -11.88 -4.17 1.10
C THR A 25 -13.08 -4.54 1.96
N GLY A 26 -13.81 -3.55 2.48
CA GLY A 26 -14.82 -3.76 3.52
C GLY A 26 -14.24 -4.15 4.89
N ARG A 27 -12.91 -4.23 5.03
CA ARG A 27 -12.22 -4.58 6.28
C ARG A 27 -11.70 -3.33 6.97
N SER A 28 -11.60 -3.36 8.30
CA SER A 28 -11.03 -2.23 9.04
C SER A 28 -9.50 -2.21 8.92
N VAL A 29 -8.99 -1.30 8.09
CA VAL A 29 -7.56 -0.95 8.01
C VAL A 29 -7.36 0.37 8.75
N ARG A 30 -6.49 0.38 9.75
CA ARG A 30 -6.18 1.56 10.58
C ARG A 30 -4.83 2.15 10.19
N GLN A 31 -4.64 3.44 10.46
CA GLN A 31 -3.36 4.14 10.24
C GLN A 31 -2.18 3.42 10.92
N GLN A 32 -2.39 2.83 12.11
CA GLN A 32 -1.38 2.01 12.78
C GLN A 32 -0.91 0.80 11.95
N HIS A 33 -1.79 0.18 11.14
CA HIS A 33 -1.36 -0.90 10.24
C HIS A 33 -0.40 -0.36 9.19
N ILE A 34 -0.71 0.80 8.58
CA ILE A 34 0.16 1.44 7.59
C ILE A 34 1.51 1.82 8.22
N TRP A 35 1.46 2.39 9.43
CA TRP A 35 2.68 2.70 10.19
C TRP A 35 3.52 1.44 10.42
N ASN A 36 2.91 0.33 10.83
CA ASN A 36 3.62 -0.94 11.02
C ASN A 36 4.25 -1.42 9.70
N TRP A 37 3.58 -1.30 8.56
CA TRP A 37 4.12 -1.71 7.26
C TRP A 37 5.31 -0.87 6.80
N LEU A 38 5.33 0.42 7.16
CA LEU A 38 6.42 1.34 6.85
C LEU A 38 7.65 1.15 7.76
N ASN A 39 7.42 0.82 9.03
CA ASN A 39 8.45 0.90 10.07
C ASN A 39 8.91 -0.46 10.61
N ARG A 40 8.28 -1.57 10.21
CA ARG A 40 8.69 -2.92 10.62
C ARG A 40 9.21 -3.71 9.42
N ASP A 41 10.09 -4.67 9.69
CA ASP A 41 10.79 -5.46 8.66
C ASP A 41 9.86 -6.33 7.79
N GLY A 42 8.60 -6.54 8.19
CA GLY A 42 7.64 -7.37 7.46
C GLY A 42 7.00 -6.73 6.23
N GLY A 43 7.14 -5.41 6.04
CA GLY A 43 6.51 -4.71 4.91
C GLY A 43 4.98 -4.81 4.89
N ILE A 44 4.38 -4.61 3.71
CA ILE A 44 2.94 -4.84 3.53
C ILE A 44 2.65 -6.34 3.41
N PRO A 45 1.49 -6.82 3.91
CA PRO A 45 1.03 -8.17 3.58
C PRO A 45 0.75 -8.25 2.07
N PRO A 46 1.16 -9.34 1.38
CA PRO A 46 1.08 -9.43 -0.08
C PRO A 46 -0.32 -9.16 -0.66
N ALA A 47 -1.37 -9.59 0.04
CA ALA A 47 -2.75 -9.38 -0.36
C ALA A 47 -3.15 -7.88 -0.49
N TYR A 48 -2.43 -6.96 0.16
CA TYR A 48 -2.66 -5.52 0.03
C TYR A 48 -1.94 -4.88 -1.16
N ALA A 49 -0.90 -5.52 -1.72
CA ALA A 49 -0.16 -4.98 -2.86
C ALA A 49 -1.07 -4.67 -4.08
N PRO A 50 -1.87 -5.62 -4.63
CA PRO A 50 -2.72 -5.33 -5.78
C PRO A 50 -3.83 -4.31 -5.47
N LEU A 51 -4.26 -4.23 -4.20
CA LEU A 51 -5.26 -3.27 -3.78
C LEU A 51 -4.71 -1.84 -3.80
N ILE A 52 -3.47 -1.67 -3.34
CA ILE A 52 -2.75 -0.39 -3.36
C ILE A 52 -2.48 0.03 -4.81
N VAL A 53 -1.99 -0.88 -5.67
CA VAL A 53 -1.79 -0.60 -7.11
C VAL A 53 -3.07 -0.05 -7.74
N LYS A 54 -4.21 -0.72 -7.53
CA LYS A 54 -5.51 -0.29 -8.06
C LYS A 54 -5.95 1.08 -7.53
N LEU A 55 -5.61 1.44 -6.29
CA LEU A 55 -5.88 2.77 -5.73
C LEU A 55 -5.03 3.84 -6.38
N CYS A 56 -3.76 3.52 -6.66
CA CYS A 56 -2.82 4.40 -7.33
C CYS A 56 -3.20 4.66 -8.79
N GLU A 57 -3.59 3.63 -9.54
CA GLU A 57 -4.05 3.76 -10.93
C GLU A 57 -5.21 4.74 -11.07
N LYS A 58 -6.18 4.70 -10.16
CA LYS A 58 -7.32 5.64 -10.13
C LYS A 58 -6.90 7.11 -9.93
N ARG A 59 -5.68 7.35 -9.46
CA ARG A 59 -5.10 8.68 -9.24
C ARG A 59 -4.00 9.03 -10.25
N GLY A 60 -3.80 8.21 -11.28
CA GLY A 60 -2.76 8.40 -12.29
C GLY A 60 -1.34 8.09 -11.78
N LEU A 61 -1.22 7.38 -10.66
CA LEU A 61 0.07 6.94 -10.12
C LEU A 61 0.36 5.52 -10.61
N HIS A 62 1.50 5.34 -11.27
CA HIS A 62 1.93 4.03 -11.74
C HIS A 62 2.86 3.37 -10.72
N ILE A 63 2.42 2.26 -10.14
CA ILE A 63 3.20 1.45 -9.19
C ILE A 63 2.85 -0.02 -9.40
N THR A 64 3.81 -0.92 -9.21
CA THR A 64 3.62 -2.36 -9.37
C THR A 64 3.62 -3.09 -8.03
N CYS A 65 3.08 -4.32 -8.01
CA CYS A 65 3.12 -5.16 -6.82
C CYS A 65 4.57 -5.53 -6.44
N ALA A 66 5.46 -5.70 -7.41
CA ALA A 66 6.87 -5.99 -7.19
C ALA A 66 7.59 -4.88 -6.42
N LEU A 67 7.28 -3.61 -6.72
CA LEU A 67 7.82 -2.47 -5.96
C LEU A 67 7.34 -2.43 -4.50
N LEU A 68 6.14 -2.94 -4.23
CA LEU A 68 5.54 -2.94 -2.90
C LEU A 68 5.89 -4.19 -2.08
N CYS A 69 6.02 -5.35 -2.72
CA CYS A 69 6.23 -6.63 -2.05
C CYS A 69 7.06 -7.56 -2.95
N PRO A 70 8.36 -7.26 -3.16
CA PRO A 70 9.21 -7.99 -4.12
C PRO A 70 9.45 -9.45 -3.74
N ALA A 71 9.44 -9.76 -2.44
CA ALA A 71 9.60 -11.13 -1.95
C ALA A 71 8.46 -12.06 -2.37
N PHE A 72 7.28 -11.51 -2.68
CA PHE A 72 6.11 -12.29 -3.09
C PHE A 72 5.76 -12.10 -4.57
N TYR A 73 6.02 -10.91 -5.12
CA TYR A 73 5.84 -10.60 -6.53
C TYR A 73 7.20 -10.31 -7.16
N PRO A 74 7.96 -11.35 -7.57
CA PRO A 74 9.21 -11.12 -8.29
C PRO A 74 8.90 -10.45 -9.62
N ASP A 75 9.75 -9.50 -10.04
CA ASP A 75 9.72 -9.01 -11.42
C ASP A 75 10.07 -10.19 -12.34
N ALA A 76 9.21 -10.39 -13.35
CA ALA A 76 9.34 -11.47 -14.34
C ALA A 76 10.48 -11.19 -15.33
#